data_AF-A0A0F8ZWI5-F1
#
_entry.id   AF-A0A0F8ZWI5-F1
#
_cell.length_a   1.000
_cell.length_b   1.000
_cell.length_c   1.000
_cell.angle_alpha   90.00
_cell.angle_beta   90.00
_cell.angle_gamma   90.00
#
_symmetry.space_group_name_H-M   'P 1'
#
loop_
_entity.id
_entity.type
_entity.pdbx_description
1 polymer ?
#
loop_
_entity_poly.entity_id
_entity_poly.type
_entity_poly.pdbx_seq_one_letter_code
_entity_poly.pdbx_strand_id
1 'polypeptide(L)'
;MTTATREKTKVQVHLPRPHSYQSEFINSDKKRIVIRAGRRGGKTVGIAIRAVQRFIEGRRQLYAAPTSEQVGKFWYEVTSALDPLVRLGVLKRNDSENFIEKPGTEQRIKAKTAWNADTLRGDYADDLYLDEWQLMNEDTWEIVGAPM
;
A
#
# COMPACT_ATOMS: atom_id res chain seq x y z
N MET A 1 3.93 37.29 -20.57
CA MET A 1 3.89 35.82 -20.41
C MET A 1 2.71 35.49 -19.53
N THR A 2 1.65 34.90 -20.09
CA THR A 2 0.37 34.70 -19.42
C THR A 2 0.47 33.49 -18.50
N THR A 3 0.33 33.70 -17.20
CA THR A 3 0.31 32.64 -16.18
C THR A 3 -1.01 31.89 -16.33
N ALA A 4 -1.02 30.81 -17.13
CA ALA A 4 -2.19 29.96 -17.26
C ALA A 4 -2.52 29.35 -15.89
N THR A 5 -3.63 29.79 -15.31
CA THR A 5 -4.18 29.20 -14.09
C THR A 5 -4.58 27.77 -14.43
N ARG A 6 -3.85 26.78 -13.91
CA ARG A 6 -4.20 25.37 -14.11
C ARG A 6 -5.55 25.11 -13.41
N GLU A 7 -6.57 24.80 -14.20
CA GLU A 7 -7.88 24.44 -13.71
C GLU A 7 -7.76 23.15 -12.86
N LYS A 8 -8.30 23.18 -11.64
CA LYS A 8 -8.22 22.04 -10.72
C LYS A 8 -9.34 21.06 -11.05
N THR A 9 -9.00 19.97 -11.72
CA THR A 9 -9.94 18.86 -11.97
C THR A 9 -10.06 17.96 -10.74
N LYS A 10 -11.29 17.67 -10.32
CA LYS A 10 -11.57 16.64 -9.30
C LYS A 10 -11.58 15.27 -9.96
N VAL A 11 -10.82 14.33 -9.40
CA VAL A 11 -10.74 12.94 -9.86
C VAL A 11 -11.22 12.04 -8.74
N GLN A 12 -12.10 11.10 -9.07
CA GLN A 12 -12.62 10.14 -8.11
C GLN A 12 -11.81 8.85 -8.16
N VAL A 13 -11.35 8.39 -7.00
CA VAL A 13 -10.76 7.06 -6.78
C VAL A 13 -11.89 6.15 -6.29
N HIS A 14 -12.06 4.98 -6.92
CA HIS A 14 -13.04 3.99 -6.50
C HIS A 14 -12.37 2.91 -5.65
N LEU A 15 -12.87 2.72 -4.43
CA LEU A 15 -12.41 1.68 -3.51
C LEU A 15 -13.58 0.74 -3.20
N PRO A 16 -13.33 -0.57 -3.02
CA PRO A 16 -14.36 -1.50 -2.57
C PRO A 16 -14.97 -1.04 -1.25
N ARG A 17 -16.26 -1.31 -1.04
CA ARG A 17 -16.91 -1.03 0.24
C ARG A 17 -16.42 -2.03 1.30
N PRO A 18 -15.76 -1.57 2.38
CA PRO A 18 -15.31 -2.48 3.42
C PRO A 18 -16.49 -2.99 4.26
N HIS A 19 -16.40 -4.23 4.74
CA HIS A 19 -17.29 -4.74 5.78
C HIS A 19 -16.86 -4.26 7.17
N SER A 20 -17.69 -4.48 8.20
CA SER A 20 -17.48 -3.96 9.56
C SER A 20 -16.08 -4.27 10.11
N TYR A 21 -15.67 -5.54 10.11
CA TYR A 21 -14.34 -5.92 10.61
C TYR A 21 -13.17 -5.34 9.80
N GLN A 22 -13.36 -5.07 8.51
CA GLN A 22 -12.37 -4.33 7.71
C GLN A 22 -12.30 -2.88 8.16
N SER A 23 -13.46 -2.24 8.33
CA SER A 23 -13.54 -0.84 8.78
C SER A 23 -12.84 -0.62 10.12
N GLU A 24 -12.86 -1.58 11.04
CA GLU A 24 -12.16 -1.48 12.33
C GLU A 24 -10.67 -1.20 12.16
N PHE A 25 -9.95 -1.97 11.34
CA PHE A 25 -8.52 -1.74 11.15
C PHE A 25 -8.21 -0.67 10.10
N ILE A 26 -9.08 -0.49 9.10
CA ILE A 26 -8.92 0.57 8.09
C ILE A 26 -8.96 1.95 8.75
N ASN A 27 -9.85 2.16 9.72
CA ASN A 27 -10.03 3.46 10.38
C ASN A 27 -9.23 3.60 11.68
N SER A 28 -8.51 2.55 12.11
CA SER A 28 -7.72 2.57 13.34
C SER A 28 -6.56 3.58 13.27
N ASP A 29 -6.35 4.30 14.36
CA ASP A 29 -5.27 5.25 14.60
C ASP A 29 -4.06 4.63 15.32
N LYS A 30 -4.15 3.35 15.70
CA LYS A 30 -3.09 2.66 16.45
C LYS A 30 -1.83 2.51 15.59
N LYS A 31 -0.67 2.76 16.20
CA LYS A 31 0.64 2.62 15.54
C LYS A 31 0.91 1.18 15.08
N ARG A 32 0.52 0.18 15.87
CA ARG A 32 0.73 -1.25 15.57
C ARG A 32 -0.62 -1.97 15.64
N ILE A 33 -0.98 -2.62 14.54
CA ILE A 33 -2.26 -3.33 14.40
C ILE A 33 -1.94 -4.76 14.01
N VAL A 34 -2.39 -5.72 14.82
CA VAL A 34 -2.26 -7.15 14.53
C VAL A 34 -3.62 -7.70 14.17
N ILE A 35 -3.76 -8.24 12.96
CA ILE A 35 -5.03 -8.73 12.43
C ILE A 35 -4.97 -10.26 12.37
N ARG A 36 -5.60 -10.93 13.34
CA ARG A 36 -5.79 -12.39 13.31
C ARG A 36 -7.16 -12.73 12.75
N ALA A 37 -7.26 -12.89 11.44
CA ALA A 37 -8.50 -13.30 10.77
C ALA A 37 -8.31 -14.58 9.96
N GLY A 38 -9.39 -15.36 9.84
CA GLY A 38 -9.42 -16.61 9.06
C GLY A 38 -9.26 -16.39 7.55
N ARG A 39 -9.23 -17.52 6.82
CA ARG A 39 -9.26 -17.50 5.34
C ARG A 39 -10.52 -16.79 4.85
N ARG A 40 -10.39 -16.03 3.75
CA ARG A 40 -11.47 -15.21 3.15
C ARG A 40 -12.02 -14.09 4.04
N GLY A 41 -11.33 -13.73 5.14
CA GLY A 41 -11.70 -12.57 5.98
C GLY A 41 -11.43 -11.20 5.35
N GLY A 42 -11.06 -11.14 4.06
CA GLY A 42 -10.89 -9.88 3.34
C GLY A 42 -9.68 -9.03 3.75
N LYS A 43 -8.71 -9.58 4.50
CA LYS A 43 -7.54 -8.84 5.03
C LYS A 43 -6.82 -8.04 3.95
N THR A 44 -6.36 -8.72 2.89
CA THR A 44 -5.58 -8.10 1.80
C THR A 44 -6.32 -6.97 1.09
N VAL A 45 -7.63 -7.12 0.85
CA VAL A 45 -8.45 -6.05 0.25
C VAL A 45 -8.58 -4.86 1.21
N GLY A 46 -8.83 -5.11 2.49
CA GLY A 46 -8.91 -4.02 3.47
C GLY A 46 -7.58 -3.29 3.65
N ILE A 47 -6.46 -4.01 3.62
CA ILE A 47 -5.10 -3.43 3.63
C ILE A 47 -4.89 -2.55 2.39
N ALA A 48 -5.32 -3.00 1.20
CA ALA A 48 -5.25 -2.18 -0.02
C ALA A 48 -6.09 -0.90 0.08
N ILE A 49 -7.31 -0.98 0.61
CA ILE A 49 -8.17 0.20 0.86
C ILE A 49 -7.43 1.21 1.76
N ARG A 50 -6.93 0.75 2.92
CA ARG A 50 -6.20 1.60 3.86
C ARG A 50 -4.95 2.20 3.20
N ALA A 51 -4.16 1.38 2.50
CA ALA A 51 -2.93 1.84 1.85
C ALA A 51 -3.22 2.92 0.79
N VAL A 52 -4.26 2.76 -0.03
CA VAL A 52 -4.65 3.79 -1.02
C VAL A 52 -5.10 5.09 -0.31
N GLN A 53 -5.89 4.99 0.75
CA GLN A 53 -6.32 6.17 1.53
C GLN A 53 -5.12 6.92 2.11
N ARG A 54 -4.21 6.22 2.80
CA ARG A 54 -2.99 6.79 3.38
C ARG A 54 -2.02 7.31 2.31
N PHE A 55 -1.93 6.63 1.18
CA PHE A 55 -1.16 7.11 0.04
C PHE A 55 -1.71 8.45 -0.47
N ILE A 56 -3.02 8.60 -0.65
CA ILE A 56 -3.62 9.88 -1.08
C ILE A 56 -3.37 11.00 -0.07
N GLU A 57 -3.21 10.69 1.22
CA GLU A 57 -2.80 11.63 2.29
C GLU A 57 -1.33 12.07 2.21
N GLY A 58 -0.55 11.57 1.25
CA GLY A 58 0.87 11.95 1.08
C GLY A 58 1.87 10.94 1.66
N ARG A 59 1.39 9.83 2.25
CA ARG A 59 2.24 8.86 2.96
C ARG A 59 2.81 7.79 2.02
N ARG A 60 3.93 7.19 2.43
CA ARG A 60 4.61 6.08 1.76
C ARG A 60 4.12 4.75 2.32
N GLN A 61 3.75 3.85 1.44
CA GLN A 61 3.11 2.59 1.79
C GLN A 61 3.95 1.43 1.28
N LEU A 62 4.24 0.46 2.14
CA LEU A 62 4.93 -0.76 1.76
C LEU A 62 4.11 -1.97 2.18
N TYR A 63 3.62 -2.70 1.19
CA TYR A 63 3.03 -4.01 1.39
C TYR A 63 4.09 -5.09 1.13
N ALA A 64 4.25 -5.98 2.08
CA ALA A 64 5.13 -7.13 1.97
C ALA A 64 4.34 -8.40 2.29
N ALA A 65 4.52 -9.40 1.44
CA ALA A 65 4.00 -10.74 1.65
C ALA A 65 5.09 -11.77 1.33
N PRO A 66 5.00 -13.01 1.84
CA PRO A 66 5.97 -14.04 1.52
C PRO A 66 6.05 -14.30 0.01
N THR A 67 4.93 -14.61 -0.65
CA THR A 67 4.90 -15.00 -2.08
C THR A 67 4.45 -13.89 -3.02
N SER A 68 4.88 -13.99 -4.29
CA SER A 68 4.43 -13.08 -5.35
C SER A 68 2.93 -13.20 -5.64
N GLU A 69 2.34 -14.39 -5.50
CA GLU A 69 0.89 -14.59 -5.66
C GLU A 69 0.09 -13.78 -4.62
N GLN A 70 0.59 -13.68 -3.38
CA GLN A 70 -0.03 -12.90 -2.31
C GLN A 70 0.11 -11.39 -2.57
N VAL A 71 1.20 -10.96 -3.20
CA VAL A 71 1.39 -9.58 -3.68
C VAL A 71 0.36 -9.22 -4.76
N GLY A 72 0.08 -10.15 -5.68
CA GLY A 72 -0.77 -9.90 -6.84
C GLY A 72 -2.16 -9.37 -6.49
N LYS A 73 -2.81 -9.90 -5.44
CA LYS A 73 -4.15 -9.43 -5.05
C LYS A 73 -4.13 -8.00 -4.51
N PHE A 74 -3.18 -7.68 -3.63
CA PHE A 74 -3.00 -6.30 -3.15
C PHE A 74 -2.71 -5.35 -4.31
N TRP A 75 -1.79 -5.74 -5.20
CA TRP A 75 -1.38 -4.93 -6.34
C TRP A 75 -2.52 -4.65 -7.31
N TYR A 76 -3.37 -5.64 -7.58
CA TYR A 76 -4.57 -5.47 -8.41
C TYR A 76 -5.53 -4.42 -7.83
N GLU A 77 -5.81 -4.45 -6.52
CA GLU A 77 -6.70 -3.48 -5.88
C GLU A 77 -6.13 -2.06 -5.93
N VAL A 78 -4.83 -1.91 -5.63
CA VAL A 78 -4.13 -0.61 -5.66
C VAL A 78 -4.12 -0.02 -7.07
N THR A 79 -3.74 -0.81 -8.07
CA THR A 79 -3.65 -0.35 -9.46
C THR A 79 -5.03 0.00 -10.02
N SER A 80 -6.05 -0.80 -9.73
CA SER A 80 -7.43 -0.51 -10.15
C SER A 80 -7.95 0.79 -9.54
N ALA A 81 -7.71 1.02 -8.25
CA ALA A 81 -8.16 2.22 -7.56
C ALA A 81 -7.47 3.50 -8.08
N LEU A 82 -6.16 3.44 -8.34
CA LEU A 82 -5.33 4.58 -8.73
C LEU A 82 -5.23 4.79 -10.25
N ASP A 83 -5.76 3.88 -11.06
CA ASP A 83 -5.72 3.95 -12.53
C ASP A 83 -6.19 5.30 -13.10
N PRO A 84 -7.28 5.95 -12.61
CA PRO A 84 -7.66 7.27 -13.10
C PRO A 84 -6.56 8.33 -12.94
N LEU A 85 -5.82 8.30 -11.83
CA LEU A 85 -4.74 9.25 -11.56
C LEU A 85 -3.48 8.94 -12.38
N VAL A 86 -3.22 7.65 -12.66
CA VAL A 86 -2.15 7.22 -13.55
C VAL A 86 -2.43 7.66 -14.98
N ARG A 87 -3.65 7.44 -15.49
CA ARG A 87 -4.06 7.84 -16.86
C ARG A 87 -3.98 9.34 -17.09
N LEU A 88 -4.22 10.15 -16.05
CA LEU A 88 -4.10 11.61 -16.11
C LEU A 88 -2.65 12.10 -15.97
N GLY A 89 -1.67 11.19 -15.83
CA GLY A 89 -0.26 11.53 -15.67
C GLY A 89 0.09 12.16 -14.31
N VAL A 90 -0.83 12.12 -13.34
CA VAL A 90 -0.60 12.63 -11.97
C VAL A 90 0.33 11.68 -11.20
N LEU A 91 0.16 10.38 -11.42
CA LEU A 91 0.95 9.32 -10.82
C LEU A 91 1.68 8.52 -11.91
N LYS A 92 2.84 7.98 -11.55
CA LYS A 92 3.61 7.07 -12.40
C LYS A 92 3.52 5.66 -11.83
N ARG A 93 3.17 4.69 -12.67
CA ARG A 93 3.13 3.26 -12.34
C ARG A 93 4.35 2.54 -12.93
N ASN A 94 4.91 1.62 -12.17
CA ASN A 94 5.88 0.62 -12.62
C ASN A 94 5.38 -0.77 -12.19
N ASP A 95 4.95 -1.56 -13.17
CA ASP A 95 4.40 -2.90 -12.94
C ASP A 95 5.50 -3.96 -12.73
N SER A 96 6.72 -3.74 -13.23
CA SER A 96 7.85 -4.66 -13.03
C SER A 96 8.33 -4.67 -11.58
N GLU A 97 8.31 -3.50 -10.94
CA GLU A 97 8.72 -3.34 -9.52
C GLU A 97 7.53 -3.18 -8.57
N ASN A 98 6.29 -3.30 -9.08
CA ASN A 98 5.04 -3.16 -8.33
C ASN A 98 4.97 -1.90 -7.46
N PHE A 99 5.19 -0.72 -8.05
CA PHE A 99 4.98 0.54 -7.35
C PHE A 99 4.24 1.60 -8.16
N ILE A 100 3.49 2.44 -7.45
CA ILE A 100 2.97 3.72 -7.97
C ILE A 100 3.59 4.84 -7.14
N GLU A 101 4.10 5.86 -7.81
CA GLU A 101 4.74 7.02 -7.18
C GLU A 101 4.17 8.34 -7.68
N LYS A 102 4.33 9.38 -6.88
CA LYS A 102 4.10 10.77 -7.32
C LYS A 102 5.42 11.34 -7.86
N PRO A 103 5.51 11.65 -9.16
CA PRO A 103 6.74 12.16 -9.77
C PRO A 103 7.28 13.40 -9.07
N GLY A 104 8.61 13.46 -8.92
CA GLY A 104 9.30 14.57 -8.24
C GLY A 104 9.21 14.53 -6.72
N THR A 105 8.72 13.43 -6.13
CA THR A 105 8.68 13.21 -4.67
C THR A 105 9.11 11.78 -4.36
N GLU A 106 9.33 11.48 -3.08
CA GLU A 106 9.56 10.10 -2.60
C GLU A 106 8.26 9.37 -2.20
N GLN A 107 7.09 9.98 -2.43
CA GLN A 107 5.80 9.39 -2.10
C GLN A 107 5.52 8.20 -3.03
N ARG A 108 5.40 7.01 -2.43
CA ARG A 108 5.26 5.74 -3.16
C ARG A 108 4.36 4.76 -2.41
N ILE A 109 3.53 4.02 -3.14
CA ILE A 109 2.88 2.79 -2.69
C ILE A 109 3.51 1.62 -3.44
N LYS A 110 4.13 0.69 -2.71
CA LYS A 110 4.88 -0.43 -3.27
C LYS A 110 4.42 -1.75 -2.67
N ALA A 111 4.43 -2.79 -3.48
CA ALA A 111 4.20 -4.15 -3.05
C ALA A 111 5.42 -5.02 -3.40
N LYS A 112 5.91 -5.83 -2.46
CA LYS A 112 7.08 -6.70 -2.69
C LYS A 112 6.94 -8.02 -1.94
N THR A 113 7.79 -8.98 -2.33
CA THR A 113 7.99 -10.18 -1.53
C THR A 113 8.97 -9.90 -0.39
N ALA A 114 8.70 -10.45 0.79
CA ALA A 114 9.63 -10.44 1.92
C ALA A 114 9.47 -11.74 2.73
N TRP A 115 10.59 -12.42 2.92
CA TRP A 115 10.68 -13.65 3.72
C TRP A 115 11.54 -13.46 4.98
N ASN A 116 12.44 -12.48 4.95
CA ASN A 116 13.43 -12.18 5.97
C ASN A 116 13.82 -10.69 5.92
N ALA A 117 14.67 -10.26 6.85
CA ALA A 117 15.15 -8.89 6.93
C ALA A 117 15.82 -8.39 5.63
N ASP A 118 16.63 -9.22 4.96
CA ASP A 118 17.38 -8.81 3.77
C ASP A 118 16.48 -8.56 2.56
N THR A 119 15.43 -9.36 2.43
CA THR A 119 14.42 -9.17 1.37
C THR A 119 13.49 -7.99 1.67
N LEU A 120 13.26 -7.65 2.94
CA LEU A 120 12.48 -6.46 3.30
C LEU A 120 13.26 -5.15 3.13
N ARG A 121 14.56 -5.13 3.49
CA ARG A 121 15.44 -3.96 3.45
C ARG A 121 15.44 -3.22 2.09
N GLY A 122 15.88 -1.96 2.13
CA GLY A 122 16.08 -1.11 0.95
C GLY A 122 14.88 -0.25 0.56
N ASP A 123 13.77 -0.32 1.31
CA ASP A 123 12.60 0.55 1.14
C ASP A 123 12.32 1.29 2.47
N TYR A 124 11.72 2.48 2.38
CA TYR A 124 11.22 3.26 3.52
C TYR A 124 9.72 3.48 3.37
N ALA A 125 8.97 3.32 4.45
CA ALA A 125 7.52 3.48 4.45
C ALA A 125 7.05 4.18 5.73
N ASP A 126 6.00 5.00 5.59
CA ASP A 126 5.28 5.53 6.74
C ASP A 126 4.30 4.49 7.31
N ASP A 127 3.80 3.59 6.46
CA ASP A 127 3.01 2.42 6.86
C ASP A 127 3.58 1.16 6.21
N LEU A 128 3.99 0.21 7.06
CA LEU A 128 4.42 -1.13 6.67
C LEU A 128 3.29 -2.15 6.94
N TYR A 129 2.95 -2.94 5.93
CA TYR A 129 1.97 -4.02 6.01
C TYR A 129 2.66 -5.35 5.76
N LEU A 130 2.65 -6.24 6.76
CA LEU A 130 3.20 -7.60 6.67
C LEU A 130 2.03 -8.59 6.59
N ASP A 131 1.68 -9.03 5.38
CA ASP A 131 0.63 -10.05 5.21
C ASP A 131 1.21 -11.45 5.39
N GLU A 132 0.41 -12.35 5.96
CA GLU A 132 0.83 -13.73 6.29
C GLU A 132 2.13 -13.77 7.12
N TRP A 133 2.25 -12.85 8.08
CA TRP A 133 3.42 -12.67 8.97
C TRP A 133 3.94 -13.98 9.56
N GLN A 134 3.06 -14.92 9.94
CA GLN A 134 3.47 -16.20 10.53
C GLN A 134 4.31 -17.09 9.61
N LEU A 135 4.46 -16.74 8.33
CA LEU A 135 5.32 -17.43 7.36
C LEU A 135 6.65 -16.70 7.12
N MET A 136 6.83 -15.50 7.67
CA MET A 136 8.07 -14.73 7.59
C MET A 136 9.00 -15.08 8.75
N ASN A 137 10.30 -14.89 8.54
CA ASN A 137 11.27 -14.92 9.62
C ASN A 137 11.07 -13.68 10.54
N GLU A 138 11.18 -13.88 11.85
CA GLU A 138 10.97 -12.85 12.88
C GLU A 138 11.88 -11.62 12.70
N ASP A 139 13.10 -11.80 12.17
CA ASP A 139 14.06 -10.73 11.86
C ASP A 139 13.50 -9.68 10.91
N THR A 140 12.54 -10.08 10.06
CA THR A 140 11.81 -9.15 9.17
C THR A 140 11.17 -8.03 9.98
N TRP A 141 10.64 -8.34 11.16
CA TRP A 141 10.10 -7.36 12.09
C TRP A 141 11.18 -6.78 12.99
N GLU A 142 11.95 -7.63 13.66
CA GLU A 142 12.84 -7.17 14.75
C GLU A 142 13.95 -6.24 14.26
N ILE A 143 14.50 -6.52 13.07
CA ILE A 143 15.66 -5.80 12.54
C ILE A 143 15.24 -4.67 11.59
N VAL A 144 14.11 -4.81 10.89
CA VAL A 144 13.74 -3.90 9.78
C VAL A 144 12.37 -3.28 9.97
N GLY A 145 11.34 -4.07 10.24
CA GLY A 145 9.97 -3.57 10.32
C GLY A 145 9.69 -2.69 11.54
N ALA A 146 10.20 -3.05 12.72
CA ALA A 146 9.98 -2.33 13.96
C ALA A 146 10.74 -0.99 14.05
N PRO A 147 11.98 -0.88 13.51
CA PRO A 147 12.73 0.38 13.45
C PRO A 147 12.29 1.39 12.37
N MET A 148 11.51 0.94 11.37
CA MET A 148 10.92 1.80 10.34
C MET A 148 9.88 2.76 10.92
#